data_AF-A0A699WZN8-F1
#
_entry.id   AF-A0A699WZN8-F1
#
_cell.length_a   1.000
_cell.length_b   1.000
_cell.length_c   1.000
_cell.angle_alpha   90.00
_cell.angle_beta   90.00
_cell.angle_gamma   90.00
#
_symmetry.space_group_name_H-M   'P 1'
#
loop_
_entity.id
_entity.type
_entity.pdbx_description
1 polymer ?
#
loop_
_entity_poly.entity_id
_entity_poly.type
_entity_poly.pdbx_seq_one_letter_code
_entity_poly.pdbx_strand_id
1 'polypeptide(L)' 'ARVDGAGADGAGVSGARLAVPKITGDCKERDKVKFVTATIQGRTLTWWNGRIASMGIDAANGTPWTEVR' A
#
# COMPACT_ATOMS: atom_id res chain seq x y z
N ALA A 1 -24.06 -25.02 35.82
CA ALA A 1 -22.66 -24.85 35.42
C ALA A 1 -22.41 -25.67 34.16
N ARG A 2 -21.98 -25.02 33.07
CA ARG A 2 -21.29 -25.67 31.94
C ARG A 2 -20.16 -24.71 31.55
N VAL A 3 -18.94 -25.23 31.55
CA VAL A 3 -17.76 -24.51 31.08
C VAL A 3 -17.44 -25.14 29.72
N ASP A 4 -17.63 -24.39 28.65
CA ASP A 4 -17.16 -24.81 27.33
C ASP A 4 -15.87 -24.03 27.06
N GLY A 5 -14.76 -24.62 27.48
CA GLY A 5 -13.43 -24.09 27.23
C GLY A 5 -13.00 -24.47 25.81
N ALA A 6 -13.05 -23.49 24.90
CA ALA A 6 -12.45 -23.63 23.58
C ALA A 6 -10.92 -23.62 23.70
N GLY A 7 -10.27 -24.74 23.36
CA GLY A 7 -8.82 -24.84 23.26
C GLY A 7 -8.30 -23.95 22.13
N ALA A 8 -7.30 -23.13 22.44
CA ALA A 8 -6.56 -22.37 21.44
C ALA A 8 -5.36 -23.20 20.97
N ASP A 9 -5.44 -23.77 19.77
CA ASP A 9 -4.31 -24.40 19.11
C ASP A 9 -3.36 -23.30 18.61
N GLY A 10 -2.29 -23.07 19.37
CA GLY A 10 -1.22 -22.16 18.99
C GLY A 10 -0.48 -22.67 17.76
N ALA A 11 -0.76 -22.08 16.60
CA ALA A 11 0.04 -22.28 15.40
C ALA A 11 1.42 -21.63 15.61
N GLY A 12 2.45 -22.46 15.77
CA GLY A 12 3.83 -22.00 15.86
C GLY A 12 4.24 -21.24 14.60
N VAL A 13 4.67 -19.99 14.76
CA VAL A 13 5.43 -19.28 13.72
C VAL A 13 6.77 -19.98 13.59
N SER A 14 6.82 -20.97 12.70
CA SER A 14 8.08 -21.51 12.20
C SER A 14 8.79 -20.37 11.48
N GLY A 15 9.96 -19.99 11.99
CA GLY A 15 10.76 -18.87 11.52
C GLY A 15 10.93 -18.91 10.01
N ALA A 16 10.19 -18.05 9.32
CA ALA A 16 10.49 -17.74 7.94
C ALA A 16 11.82 -16.99 7.93
N ARG A 17 12.87 -17.63 7.40
CA ARG A 17 14.03 -16.88 6.90
C ARG A 17 13.48 -15.71 6.10
N LEU A 18 13.94 -14.50 6.38
CA LEU A 18 13.68 -13.30 5.60
C LEU A 18 14.20 -13.55 4.18
N ALA A 19 13.39 -14.20 3.34
CA ALA A 19 13.59 -14.20 1.92
C ALA A 19 13.43 -12.75 1.50
N VAL A 20 14.54 -12.08 1.20
CA VAL A 20 14.53 -10.74 0.62
C VAL A 20 13.65 -10.84 -0.62
N PRO A 21 12.45 -10.23 -0.62
CA PRO A 21 11.54 -10.35 -1.74
C PRO A 21 12.26 -9.84 -2.97
N LYS A 22 12.33 -10.67 -4.02
CA LYS A 22 12.82 -10.20 -5.30
C LYS A 22 11.80 -9.17 -5.79
N ILE A 23 12.13 -7.89 -5.65
CA ILE A 23 11.32 -6.79 -6.14
C ILE A 23 11.43 -6.84 -7.68
N THR A 24 10.60 -7.66 -8.31
CA THR A 24 10.37 -7.60 -9.75
C THR A 24 9.69 -6.27 -10.03
N GLY A 25 10.27 -5.44 -10.91
CA GLY A 25 9.76 -4.11 -11.27
C GLY A 25 8.40 -4.09 -12.01
N ASP A 26 7.67 -5.20 -11.99
CA ASP A 26 6.32 -5.30 -12.50
C ASP A 26 5.36 -4.67 -11.49
N CYS A 27 5.31 -3.34 -11.50
CA CYS A 27 4.32 -2.58 -10.75
C CYS A 27 3.03 -2.52 -11.56
N LYS A 28 1.95 -3.10 -11.01
CA LYS A 28 0.62 -3.00 -11.62
C LYS A 28 0.27 -1.53 -11.83
N GLU A 29 -0.31 -1.20 -12.98
CA GLU A 29 -0.66 0.19 -13.35
C GLU A 29 -1.38 0.94 -12.22
N ARG A 30 -2.33 0.27 -11.57
CA ARG A 30 -3.13 0.77 -10.44
C ARG A 30 -2.31 1.16 -9.20
N ASP A 31 -1.12 0.59 -9.05
CA ASP A 31 -0.24 0.76 -7.89
C ASP A 31 0.90 1.75 -8.20
N LYS A 32 1.15 2.08 -9.47
CA LYS A 32 2.22 3.00 -9.89
C LYS A 32 2.06 4.38 -9.28
N VAL A 33 0.85 4.96 -9.33
CA VAL A 33 0.59 6.29 -8.78
C VAL A 33 0.88 6.31 -7.29
N LYS A 34 0.36 5.33 -6.53
CA LYS A 34 0.62 5.21 -5.08
C LYS A 34 2.11 5.11 -4.77
N PHE A 35 2.86 4.35 -5.56
CA PHE A 35 4.28 4.15 -5.34
C PHE A 35 5.09 5.40 -5.66
N VAL A 36 4.81 6.05 -6.78
CA VAL A 36 5.51 7.29 -7.18
C VAL A 36 5.17 8.42 -6.21
N THR A 37 3.92 8.56 -5.78
CA THR A 37 3.49 9.64 -4.90
C THR A 37 4.01 9.49 -3.48
N ALA A 38 4.47 8.31 -3.08
CA ALA A 38 5.25 8.13 -1.86
C ALA A 38 6.67 8.73 -1.94
N THR A 39 7.17 9.02 -3.15
CA THR A 39 8.54 9.49 -3.40
C THR A 39 8.64 10.96 -3.81
N ILE A 40 7.53 11.60 -4.19
CA ILE A 40 7.53 13.00 -4.63
C ILE A 40 7.84 13.95 -3.47
N GLN A 41 8.62 14.98 -3.77
CA GLN A 41 9.06 15.98 -2.81
C GLN A 41 8.92 17.40 -3.39
N GLY A 42 9.09 18.41 -2.54
CA GLY A 42 9.09 19.82 -2.95
C GLY A 42 7.80 20.24 -3.66
N ARG A 43 7.93 20.92 -4.81
CA ARG A 43 6.80 21.47 -5.57
C ARG A 43 5.83 20.40 -6.07
N THR A 44 6.32 19.21 -6.40
CA THR A 44 5.49 18.09 -6.84
C THR A 44 4.63 17.56 -5.70
N LEU A 45 5.17 17.53 -4.47
CA LEU A 45 4.40 17.17 -3.28
C LEU A 45 3.30 18.21 -2.99
N THR A 46 3.60 19.50 -3.14
CA THR A 46 2.59 20.57 -3.00
C THR A 46 1.45 20.41 -4.00
N TRP A 47 1.78 20.14 -5.27
CA TRP A 47 0.78 19.86 -6.30
C TRP A 47 -0.07 18.62 -5.95
N TRP A 48 0.56 17.54 -5.51
CA TRP A 48 -0.14 16.30 -5.15
C TRP A 48 -1.07 16.48 -3.94
N ASN A 49 -0.65 17.23 -2.94
CA ASN A 49 -1.49 17.59 -1.79
C ASN A 49 -2.71 18.41 -2.22
N GLY A 50 -2.55 19.34 -3.18
CA GLY A 50 -3.67 20.08 -3.77
C GLY A 50 -4.65 19.17 -4.53
N ARG A 51 -4.12 18.17 -5.25
CA ARG A 51 -4.93 17.15 -5.93
C ARG A 51 -5.73 16.32 -4.93
N ILE A 52 -5.08 15.80 -3.88
CA ILE A 52 -5.74 15.07 -2.79
C ILE A 52 -6.83 15.95 -2.14
N ALA A 53 -6.56 17.22 -1.87
CA ALA A 53 -7.54 18.13 -1.25
C ALA A 53 -8.77 18.35 -2.14
N SER A 54 -8.61 18.28 -3.47
CA SER A 54 -9.67 18.57 -4.44
C SER A 54 -10.58 17.36 -4.72
N MET A 55 -10.04 16.13 -4.74
CA MET A 55 -10.80 14.92 -5.11
C MET A 55 -10.76 13.77 -4.10
N GLY A 56 -9.95 13.87 -3.04
CA GLY A 56 -9.71 12.81 -2.07
C GLY A 56 -8.58 11.86 -2.46
N ILE A 57 -8.01 11.19 -1.45
CA ILE A 57 -6.81 10.35 -1.62
C ILE A 57 -7.07 9.09 -2.45
N ASP A 58 -8.24 8.46 -2.31
CA ASP A 58 -8.60 7.25 -3.07
C ASP A 58 -8.78 7.57 -4.56
N ALA A 59 -9.51 8.65 -4.87
CA ALA A 59 -9.70 9.09 -6.25
C ALA A 59 -8.39 9.56 -6.89
N ALA A 60 -7.57 10.32 -6.15
CA ALA A 60 -6.25 10.73 -6.62
C ALA A 60 -5.34 9.53 -6.92
N ASN A 61 -5.28 8.55 -6.02
CA ASN A 61 -4.49 7.33 -6.24
C ASN A 61 -5.04 6.41 -7.33
N GLY A 62 -6.34 6.49 -7.63
CA GLY A 62 -6.99 5.76 -8.72
C GLY A 62 -6.85 6.42 -10.08
N THR A 63 -6.27 7.62 -10.15
CA THR A 63 -6.02 8.32 -11.42
C THR A 63 -5.11 7.47 -12.32
N PRO A 64 -5.40 7.33 -13.63
CA PRO A 64 -4.50 6.67 -14.57
C PRO A 64 -3.10 7.29 -14.56
N TRP A 65 -2.06 6.46 -14.64
CA TRP A 65 -0.67 6.93 -14.65
C TRP A 65 -0.39 7.97 -15.75
N THR A 66 -1.07 7.86 -16.89
CA THR A 66 -0.98 8.79 -18.02
C THR A 66 -1.40 10.23 -17.68
N GLU A 67 -2.23 10.42 -16.66
CA GLU A 67 -2.68 11.75 -16.20
C GLU A 67 -1.83 12.31 -15.04
N VAL A 68 -0.86 11.52 -14.55
CA VAL A 68 0.00 11.89 -13.42
C VAL A 68 1.44 12.17 -13.86
N ARG A 69 1.92 11.52 -14.94
CA ARG A 69 3.30 11.66 -15.43
C ARG A 69 3.61 13.02 -16.07
#